data_AF-A0A2K3NR93-F1
#
_entry.id   AF-A0A2K3NR93-F1
#
_cell.length_a   1.000
_cell.length_b   1.000
_cell.length_c   1.000
_cell.angle_alpha   90.00
_cell.angle_beta   90.00
_cell.angle_gamma   90.00
#
_symmetry.space_group_name_H-M   'P 1'
#
loop_
_entity.id
_entity.type
_entity.pdbx_description
1 polymer ?
#
loop_
_entity_poly.entity_id
_entity_poly.type
_entity_poly.pdbx_seq_one_letter_code
_entity_poly.pdbx_strand_id
1 'polypeptide(L)'
;MVCSRQLCCNSIFFSNSRAVSGIIDLIEAHWNELLGEMPLKISYPAIESHEWQIVTGCDPKNTRWSYHNGGSWPVLLWLVTAACIKTGRPQIARRAIELAESRLMKDGWPEYYDGKLGRYVGKQARKYQTWSIAGYLVAKMMLEDPSHLGMISLEEDKQMKAVIKGSSSSTC
;
A
#
# COMPACT_ATOMS: atom_id res chain seq x y z
N MET A 1 -15.84 7.83 -8.70
CA MET A 1 -15.67 6.42 -9.14
C MET A 1 -14.21 5.99 -9.37
N VAL A 2 -13.20 6.86 -9.22
CA VAL A 2 -11.77 6.47 -9.26
C VAL A 2 -11.35 5.68 -8.00
N CYS A 3 -12.04 5.89 -6.87
CA CYS A 3 -11.76 5.26 -5.58
C CYS A 3 -11.84 3.71 -5.61
N SER A 4 -12.65 3.11 -6.51
CA SER A 4 -12.86 1.66 -6.57
C SER A 4 -11.67 0.86 -7.12
N ARG A 5 -10.72 1.52 -7.81
CA ARG A 5 -9.49 0.89 -8.34
C ARG A 5 -8.24 1.27 -7.54
N GLN A 6 -8.40 2.02 -6.45
CA GLN A 6 -7.31 2.31 -5.53
C GLN A 6 -6.80 0.98 -4.96
N LEU A 7 -5.49 0.73 -5.00
CA LEU A 7 -4.90 -0.39 -4.28
C LEU A 7 -5.35 -0.26 -2.83
N CYS A 8 -6.12 -1.25 -2.37
CA CYS A 8 -6.81 -1.26 -1.09
C CYS A 8 -5.80 -1.49 0.05
N CYS A 9 -4.80 -0.61 0.17
CA CYS A 9 -3.81 -0.70 1.23
C CYS A 9 -4.45 -0.42 2.60
N ASN A 10 -5.57 0.32 2.66
CA ASN A 10 -6.32 0.51 3.90
C ASN A 10 -6.93 -0.81 4.43
N SER A 11 -7.19 -1.79 3.55
CA SER A 11 -7.72 -3.09 3.95
C SER A 11 -6.69 -3.95 4.68
N ILE A 12 -5.39 -3.64 4.61
CA ILE A 12 -4.31 -4.40 5.29
C ILE A 12 -4.55 -4.45 6.81
N PHE A 13 -5.08 -3.37 7.38
CA PHE A 13 -5.32 -3.25 8.82
C PHE A 13 -6.51 -4.05 9.33
N PHE A 14 -7.52 -4.24 8.47
CA PHE A 14 -8.78 -4.91 8.83
C PHE A 14 -8.92 -6.32 8.24
N SER A 15 -8.05 -6.69 7.30
CA SER A 15 -8.10 -8.01 6.66
C SER A 15 -7.33 -9.05 7.45
N ASN A 16 -7.80 -10.29 7.37
CA ASN A 16 -7.07 -11.44 7.89
C ASN A 16 -5.74 -11.64 7.15
N SER A 17 -4.83 -12.32 7.81
CA SER A 17 -3.44 -12.55 7.39
C SER A 17 -3.36 -13.29 6.06
N ARG A 18 -4.35 -14.13 5.73
CA ARG A 18 -4.44 -14.84 4.45
C ARG A 18 -4.71 -13.88 3.29
N ALA A 19 -5.67 -12.97 3.44
CA ALA A 19 -5.98 -11.97 2.42
C ALA A 19 -4.81 -11.00 2.20
N VAL A 20 -4.16 -10.55 3.28
CA VAL A 20 -2.95 -9.73 3.18
C VAL A 20 -1.83 -10.50 2.48
N SER A 21 -1.66 -11.79 2.77
CA SER A 21 -0.69 -12.63 2.08
C SER A 21 -0.93 -12.68 0.58
N GLY A 22 -2.18 -12.88 0.14
CA GLY A 22 -2.52 -12.87 -1.29
C GLY A 22 -2.20 -11.54 -1.98
N ILE A 23 -2.35 -10.42 -1.29
CA ILE A 23 -1.96 -9.09 -1.81
C ILE A 23 -0.44 -9.00 -1.99
N ILE A 24 0.34 -9.47 -1.00
CA ILE A 24 1.80 -9.45 -1.11
C ILE A 24 2.29 -10.44 -2.19
N ASP A 25 1.64 -11.58 -2.37
CA ASP A 25 1.93 -12.54 -3.46
C ASP A 25 1.70 -11.87 -4.83
N LEU A 26 0.59 -11.14 -4.98
CA LEU A 26 0.28 -10.37 -6.18
C LEU A 26 1.33 -9.28 -6.44
N ILE A 27 1.74 -8.54 -5.40
CA ILE A 27 2.79 -7.52 -5.49
C ILE A 27 4.11 -8.12 -5.96
N GLU A 28 4.49 -9.28 -5.42
CA GLU A 28 5.73 -9.95 -5.77
C GLU A 28 5.70 -10.48 -7.22
N ALA A 29 4.58 -11.09 -7.63
CA ALA A 29 4.39 -11.59 -8.99
C ALA A 29 4.33 -10.46 -10.06
N HIS A 30 3.76 -9.32 -9.70
CA HIS A 30 3.54 -8.17 -10.60
C HIS A 30 4.37 -6.94 -10.21
N TRP A 31 5.60 -7.17 -9.72
CA TRP A 31 6.47 -6.13 -9.18
C TRP A 31 6.67 -4.94 -10.13
N ASN A 32 6.96 -5.21 -11.40
CA ASN A 32 7.23 -4.16 -12.39
C ASN A 32 5.98 -3.32 -12.68
N GLU A 33 4.79 -3.90 -12.59
CA GLU A 33 3.53 -3.21 -12.89
C GLU A 33 3.02 -2.40 -11.69
N LEU A 34 3.18 -2.94 -10.47
CA LEU A 34 2.63 -2.36 -9.25
C LEU A 34 3.63 -1.44 -8.51
N LEU A 35 4.93 -1.72 -8.59
CA LEU A 35 5.99 -0.88 -7.99
C LEU A 35 6.83 -0.18 -9.06
N GLY A 36 7.21 -0.89 -10.12
CA GLY A 36 8.08 -0.34 -11.17
C GLY A 36 9.41 0.14 -10.59
N GLU A 37 9.75 1.41 -10.85
CA GLU A 37 10.96 2.08 -10.36
C GLU A 37 10.67 3.07 -9.20
N MET A 38 9.40 3.26 -8.85
CA MET A 38 8.99 4.05 -7.69
C MET A 38 7.75 3.43 -7.04
N PRO A 39 7.89 2.81 -5.86
CA PRO A 39 6.76 2.23 -5.14
C PRO A 39 5.85 3.33 -4.56
N LEU A 40 4.55 3.12 -4.40
CA LEU A 40 3.69 2.07 -4.98
C LEU A 40 2.70 2.75 -5.93
N LYS A 41 2.22 2.05 -6.96
CA LYS A 41 1.05 2.52 -7.71
C LYS A 41 -0.15 2.71 -6.78
N ILE A 42 -0.83 3.85 -6.95
CA ILE A 42 -2.06 4.13 -6.21
C ILE A 42 -3.24 3.31 -6.73
N SER A 43 -3.22 2.97 -8.02
CA SER A 43 -4.21 2.19 -8.73
C SER A 43 -3.56 1.55 -9.96
N TYR A 44 -4.07 0.41 -10.42
CA TYR A 44 -3.61 -0.24 -11.64
C TYR A 44 -4.77 -1.00 -12.33
N PRO A 45 -4.87 -0.97 -13.68
CA PRO A 45 -4.14 -0.09 -14.60
C PRO A 45 -4.68 1.33 -14.59
N ALA A 46 -4.00 2.26 -15.28
CA ALA A 46 -4.58 3.57 -15.57
C ALA A 46 -5.79 3.44 -16.51
N ILE A 47 -6.78 4.29 -16.29
CA ILE A 47 -7.96 4.44 -17.14
C ILE A 47 -7.58 5.32 -18.34
N GLU A 48 -7.99 4.90 -19.54
CA GLU A 48 -7.59 5.50 -20.82
C GLU A 48 -8.79 5.82 -21.73
N SER A 49 -8.54 6.64 -22.76
CA SER A 49 -9.48 6.91 -23.86
C SER A 49 -10.89 7.29 -23.37
N HIS A 50 -11.92 6.58 -23.82
CA HIS A 50 -13.31 6.92 -23.52
C HIS A 50 -13.68 6.66 -22.05
N GLU A 51 -13.13 5.61 -21.44
CA GLU A 51 -13.34 5.34 -20.01
C GLU A 51 -12.79 6.49 -19.17
N TRP A 52 -11.65 7.08 -19.56
CA TRP A 52 -11.08 8.23 -18.86
C TRP A 52 -11.99 9.45 -18.96
N GLN A 53 -12.51 9.75 -20.16
CA GLN A 53 -13.43 10.87 -20.38
C GLN A 53 -14.67 10.74 -19.50
N ILE A 54 -15.27 9.55 -19.45
CA ILE A 54 -16.50 9.29 -18.69
C ILE A 54 -16.22 9.28 -17.18
N VAL A 55 -15.24 8.49 -16.71
CA VAL A 55 -15.02 8.24 -15.29
C VAL A 55 -14.41 9.44 -14.57
N THR A 56 -13.54 10.18 -15.25
CA THR A 56 -12.84 11.34 -14.66
C THR A 56 -13.47 12.68 -15.00
N GLY A 57 -14.41 12.73 -15.97
CA GLY A 57 -14.94 14.00 -16.47
C GLY A 57 -13.89 14.82 -17.23
N CYS A 58 -12.98 14.15 -17.93
CA CYS A 58 -11.83 14.75 -18.61
C CYS A 58 -10.88 15.55 -17.69
N ASP A 59 -10.68 15.12 -16.44
CA ASP A 59 -9.84 15.84 -15.46
C ASP A 59 -8.35 15.87 -15.89
N PRO A 60 -7.80 17.05 -16.22
CA PRO A 60 -6.45 17.19 -16.76
C PRO A 60 -5.32 16.90 -15.74
N LYS A 61 -5.64 16.77 -14.44
CA LYS A 61 -4.67 16.33 -13.41
C LYS A 61 -4.52 14.80 -13.39
N ASN A 62 -5.58 14.09 -13.76
CA ASN A 62 -5.66 12.63 -13.72
C ASN A 62 -5.44 11.99 -15.10
N THR A 63 -4.50 12.53 -15.88
CA THR A 63 -4.11 11.93 -17.17
C THR A 63 -3.52 10.53 -17.01
N ARG A 64 -3.30 9.84 -18.12
CA ARG A 64 -2.75 8.47 -18.16
C ARG A 64 -1.48 8.33 -17.29
N TRP A 65 -1.50 7.41 -16.32
CA TRP A 65 -0.39 7.14 -15.38
C TRP A 65 0.06 8.38 -14.59
N SER A 66 -0.89 9.23 -14.18
CA SER A 66 -0.64 10.45 -13.43
C SER A 66 -1.54 10.56 -12.22
N TYR A 67 -1.02 11.17 -11.15
CA TYR A 67 -1.78 11.51 -9.95
C TYR A 67 -2.61 10.32 -9.43
N HIS A 68 -3.95 10.41 -9.35
CA HIS A 68 -4.79 9.29 -8.89
C HIS A 68 -5.05 8.23 -9.97
N ASN A 69 -4.78 8.53 -11.25
CA ASN A 69 -4.96 7.62 -12.38
C ASN A 69 -3.67 6.85 -12.70
N GLY A 70 -3.27 5.96 -11.79
CA GLY A 70 -2.07 5.12 -11.95
C GLY A 70 -0.73 5.80 -11.65
N GLY A 71 -0.75 6.93 -10.94
CA GLY A 71 0.47 7.52 -10.38
C GLY A 71 1.11 6.63 -9.31
N SER A 72 2.42 6.78 -9.12
CA SER A 72 3.17 6.14 -8.03
C SER A 72 3.28 7.10 -6.84
N TRP A 73 2.94 6.64 -5.64
CA TRP A 73 2.82 7.47 -4.44
C TRP A 73 3.75 6.95 -3.34
N PRO A 74 4.86 7.67 -3.03
CA PRO A 74 5.83 7.24 -2.03
C PRO A 74 5.23 7.07 -0.63
N VAL A 75 4.19 7.84 -0.30
CA VAL A 75 3.46 7.71 0.98
C VAL A 75 2.91 6.31 1.20
N LEU A 76 2.69 5.49 0.16
CA LEU A 76 2.16 4.13 0.33
C LEU A 76 3.20 3.12 0.83
N LEU A 77 4.49 3.50 0.90
CA LEU A 77 5.58 2.63 1.37
C LEU A 77 5.34 2.04 2.76
N TRP A 78 4.84 2.84 3.72
CA TRP A 78 4.59 2.34 5.08
C TRP A 78 3.48 1.30 5.11
N LEU A 79 2.46 1.41 4.26
CA LEU A 79 1.38 0.43 4.18
C LEU A 79 1.88 -0.92 3.69
N VAL A 80 2.65 -0.92 2.60
CA VAL A 80 3.27 -2.15 2.07
C VAL A 80 4.21 -2.76 3.11
N THR A 81 4.96 -1.92 3.83
CA THR A 81 5.86 -2.37 4.89
C THR A 81 5.11 -3.05 6.03
N ALA A 82 4.02 -2.44 6.50
CA ALA A 82 3.16 -3.03 7.53
C ALA A 82 2.58 -4.39 7.08
N ALA A 83 2.10 -4.50 5.84
CA ALA A 83 1.61 -5.77 5.29
C ALA A 83 2.71 -6.84 5.18
N CYS A 84 3.91 -6.45 4.75
CA CYS A 84 5.05 -7.35 4.67
C CYS A 84 5.44 -7.87 6.07
N ILE A 85 5.45 -7.01 7.09
CA ILE A 85 5.73 -7.44 8.47
C ILE A 85 4.63 -8.36 8.99
N LYS A 86 3.35 -7.99 8.80
CA LYS A 86 2.18 -8.79 9.21
C LYS A 86 2.20 -10.20 8.61
N THR A 87 2.69 -10.33 7.39
CA THR A 87 2.77 -11.62 6.67
C THR A 87 4.11 -12.33 6.82
N GLY A 88 5.03 -11.82 7.66
CA GLY A 88 6.34 -12.44 7.89
C GLY A 88 7.30 -12.35 6.70
N ARG A 89 7.13 -11.38 5.80
CA ARG A 89 7.91 -11.19 4.57
C ARG A 89 8.61 -9.82 4.48
N PRO A 90 9.44 -9.44 5.47
CA PRO A 90 10.08 -8.12 5.51
C PRO A 90 11.07 -7.85 4.36
N GLN A 91 11.57 -8.89 3.68
CA GLN A 91 12.48 -8.75 2.52
C GLN A 91 11.85 -7.97 1.36
N ILE A 92 10.54 -8.10 1.15
CA ILE A 92 9.80 -7.40 0.08
C ILE A 92 9.76 -5.90 0.39
N ALA A 93 9.49 -5.55 1.66
CA ALA A 93 9.52 -4.16 2.13
C ALA A 93 10.92 -3.55 2.03
N ARG A 94 11.98 -4.27 2.42
CA ARG A 94 13.37 -3.80 2.28
C ARG A 94 13.69 -3.43 0.84
N ARG A 95 13.39 -4.33 -0.10
CA ARG A 95 13.58 -4.08 -1.54
C ARG A 95 12.81 -2.86 -2.04
N ALA A 96 11.57 -2.66 -1.58
CA ALA A 96 10.77 -1.50 -1.98
C ALA A 96 11.36 -0.19 -1.42
N ILE A 97 11.82 -0.19 -0.18
CA ILE A 97 12.45 0.98 0.46
C ILE A 97 13.77 1.33 -0.22
N GLU A 98 14.65 0.35 -0.46
CA GLU A 98 15.93 0.56 -1.18
C GLU A 98 15.70 1.19 -2.56
N LEU A 99 14.67 0.72 -3.27
CA LEU A 99 14.27 1.29 -4.56
C LEU A 99 13.88 2.77 -4.43
N ALA A 100 13.07 3.12 -3.42
CA ALA A 100 12.65 4.50 -3.20
C ALA A 100 13.82 5.41 -2.74
N GLU A 101 14.68 4.91 -1.84
CA GLU A 101 15.86 5.61 -1.32
C GLU A 101 16.83 6.04 -2.43
N SER A 102 16.92 5.26 -3.51
CA SER A 102 17.79 5.57 -4.65
C SER A 102 17.52 6.93 -5.31
N ARG A 103 16.30 7.48 -5.12
CA ARG A 103 15.80 8.67 -5.82
C ARG A 103 15.10 9.71 -4.96
N LEU A 104 14.36 9.35 -3.91
CA LEU A 104 13.49 10.30 -3.17
C LEU A 104 14.22 11.57 -2.72
N MET A 105 15.42 11.42 -2.17
CA MET A 105 16.22 12.57 -1.71
C MET A 105 16.72 13.42 -2.89
N LYS A 106 17.14 12.80 -3.99
CA LYS A 106 17.64 13.49 -5.20
C LYS A 106 16.54 14.29 -5.89
N ASP A 107 15.32 13.77 -5.88
CA ASP A 107 14.16 14.40 -6.51
C ASP A 107 13.49 15.47 -5.62
N GLY A 108 13.94 15.62 -4.37
CA GLY A 108 13.42 16.61 -3.42
C GLY A 108 12.08 16.20 -2.80
N TRP A 109 11.92 14.92 -2.45
CA TRP A 109 10.73 14.35 -1.81
C TRP A 109 9.39 14.72 -2.49
N PRO A 110 9.16 14.30 -3.74
CA PRO A 110 7.94 14.62 -4.45
C PRO A 110 6.67 14.02 -3.82
N GLU A 111 5.54 14.66 -4.07
CA GLU A 111 4.20 14.18 -3.69
C GLU A 111 3.83 12.86 -4.39
N TYR A 112 4.10 12.76 -5.69
CA TYR A 112 3.83 11.57 -6.51
C TYR A 112 4.73 11.54 -7.76
N TYR A 113 4.72 10.41 -8.45
CA TYR A 113 5.48 10.13 -9.67
C TYR A 113 4.56 9.63 -10.79
N ASP A 114 4.89 10.00 -12.02
CA ASP A 114 4.13 9.68 -13.23
C ASP A 114 4.80 8.63 -14.11
N GLY A 115 4.00 8.07 -15.01
CA GLY A 115 4.40 7.08 -16.00
C GLY A 115 4.21 5.65 -15.51
N LYS A 116 4.16 4.70 -16.46
CA LYS A 116 3.92 3.27 -16.20
C LYS A 116 4.80 2.70 -15.09
N LEU A 117 6.07 3.08 -15.08
CA LEU A 117 7.06 2.62 -14.09
C LEU A 117 7.34 3.63 -12.97
N GLY A 118 6.65 4.78 -12.93
CA GLY A 118 6.95 5.83 -11.94
C GLY A 118 8.29 6.54 -12.17
N ARG A 119 8.74 6.62 -13.42
CA ARG A 119 10.05 7.18 -13.79
C ARG A 119 10.14 8.68 -13.63
N TYR A 120 9.03 9.38 -13.82
CA TYR A 120 9.00 10.83 -13.91
C TYR A 120 8.46 11.42 -12.60
N VAL A 121 9.05 12.51 -12.13
CA VAL A 121 8.42 13.30 -11.05
C VAL A 121 7.05 13.76 -11.55
N GLY A 122 6.04 13.69 -10.70
CA GLY A 122 4.65 13.97 -11.10
C GLY A 122 4.50 15.35 -11.73
N LYS A 123 3.67 15.45 -12.77
CA LYS A 123 3.47 16.64 -13.61
C LYS A 123 3.20 17.92 -12.80
N GLN A 124 2.49 17.77 -11.67
CA GLN A 124 2.19 18.85 -10.73
C GLN A 124 2.57 18.46 -9.30
N ALA A 125 3.55 17.59 -9.12
CA ALA A 125 3.97 17.14 -7.79
C ALA A 125 4.66 18.26 -7.01
N ARG A 126 4.22 18.47 -5.77
CA ARG A 126 4.93 19.35 -4.84
C ARG A 126 6.18 18.65 -4.32
N LYS A 127 7.24 19.43 -4.10
CA LYS A 127 8.46 18.96 -3.43
C LYS A 127 8.32 19.07 -1.92
N TYR A 128 9.13 18.31 -1.19
CA TYR A 128 9.15 18.26 0.27
C TYR A 128 7.79 17.95 0.87
N GLN A 129 7.06 17.07 0.20
CA GLN A 129 5.73 16.71 0.63
C GLN A 129 5.80 15.89 1.92
N THR A 130 5.21 16.42 2.99
CA THR A 130 5.34 15.90 4.36
C THR A 130 5.03 14.41 4.47
N TRP A 131 3.95 13.94 3.84
CA TRP A 131 3.56 12.53 3.93
C TRP A 131 4.46 11.58 3.14
N SER A 132 5.22 12.07 2.15
CA SER A 132 6.17 11.26 1.39
C SER A 132 7.39 10.98 2.26
N ILE A 133 7.84 12.00 2.99
CA ILE A 133 8.91 11.91 3.99
C ILE A 133 8.45 11.02 5.16
N ALA A 134 7.29 11.31 5.74
CA ALA A 134 6.76 10.58 6.89
C ALA A 134 6.49 9.10 6.56
N GLY A 135 5.90 8.81 5.39
CA GLY A 135 5.65 7.43 4.97
C GLY A 135 6.94 6.62 4.80
N TYR A 136 8.01 7.25 4.30
CA TYR A 136 9.34 6.62 4.25
C TYR A 136 9.91 6.37 5.67
N LEU A 137 9.87 7.37 6.56
CA LEU A 137 10.40 7.24 7.92
C LEU A 137 9.66 6.16 8.71
N VAL A 138 8.32 6.14 8.65
CA VAL A 138 7.50 5.12 9.31
C VAL A 138 7.82 3.73 8.77
N ALA A 139 8.02 3.58 7.46
CA ALA A 139 8.44 2.31 6.87
C ALA A 139 9.79 1.82 7.44
N LYS A 140 10.78 2.70 7.58
CA LYS A 140 12.08 2.37 8.20
C LYS A 140 11.92 1.96 9.67
N MET A 141 11.20 2.77 10.46
CA MET A 141 10.98 2.49 11.89
C MET A 141 10.26 1.17 12.13
N MET A 142 9.30 0.79 11.28
CA MET A 142 8.63 -0.51 11.38
C MET A 142 9.54 -1.69 11.02
N LEU A 143 10.50 -1.51 10.10
CA LEU A 143 11.48 -2.56 9.79
C LEU A 143 12.56 -2.71 10.86
N GLU A 144 12.92 -1.61 11.52
CA GLU A 144 13.86 -1.59 12.65
C GLU A 144 13.25 -2.26 13.87
N ASP A 145 11.99 -1.94 14.18
CA ASP A 145 11.23 -2.58 15.26
C ASP A 145 9.82 -2.98 14.79
N PRO A 146 9.64 -4.28 14.44
CA PRO A 146 8.35 -4.84 14.04
C PRO A 146 7.25 -4.75 15.10
N SER A 147 7.57 -4.52 16.38
CA SER A 147 6.56 -4.39 17.44
C SER A 147 5.64 -3.19 17.22
N HIS A 148 6.12 -2.17 16.49
CA HIS A 148 5.32 -1.01 16.08
C HIS A 148 4.08 -1.35 15.24
N LEU A 149 4.04 -2.53 14.61
CA LEU A 149 2.86 -2.97 13.86
C LEU A 149 1.61 -3.06 14.73
N GLY A 150 1.76 -3.38 16.02
CA GLY A 150 0.63 -3.47 16.97
C GLY A 150 -0.10 -2.15 17.19
N MET A 151 0.50 -1.00 16.84
CA MET A 151 -0.17 0.31 16.90
C MET A 151 -1.21 0.51 15.81
N ILE A 152 -1.09 -0.23 14.69
CA ILE A 152 -1.89 0.00 13.47
C ILE A 152 -2.63 -1.26 12.99
N SER A 153 -2.25 -2.45 13.45
CA SER A 153 -2.94 -3.71 13.12
C SER A 153 -3.69 -4.25 14.33
N LEU A 154 -4.91 -4.71 14.10
CA LEU A 154 -5.62 -5.57 15.04
C LEU A 154 -5.20 -7.02 14.81
N GLU A 155 -5.05 -7.78 15.89
CA GLU A 155 -4.95 -9.25 15.79
C GLU A 155 -6.32 -9.82 15.41
N GLU A 156 -6.33 -10.92 14.67
CA GLU A 156 -7.57 -11.67 14.44
C GLU A 156 -8.08 -12.16 15.80
N ASP A 157 -9.37 -11.91 16.10
CA ASP A 157 -10.02 -12.50 17.25
C ASP A 157 -9.76 -14.00 17.22
N LYS A 158 -8.91 -14.49 18.14
CA LYS A 158 -8.82 -15.92 18.42
C LYS A 158 -10.23 -16.33 18.75
N GLN A 159 -10.85 -17.14 17.89
CA GLN A 159 -12.17 -17.72 18.16
C GLN A 159 -12.20 -18.13 19.63
N MET A 160 -12.95 -17.38 20.43
CA MET A 160 -13.25 -17.79 21.80
C MET A 160 -13.92 -19.15 21.63
N LYS A 161 -13.19 -20.23 21.96
CA LYS A 161 -13.81 -21.54 22.10
C LYS A 161 -14.96 -21.32 23.06
N ALA A 162 -16.19 -21.47 22.58
CA ALA A 162 -17.34 -21.48 23.45
C ALA A 162 -17.08 -22.58 24.47
N VAL A 163 -16.73 -22.21 25.69
CA VAL A 163 -16.68 -23.14 26.80
C VAL A 163 -18.13 -23.45 27.11
N ILE A 164 -18.69 -24.41 26.38
CA ILE A 164 -19.94 -25.05 26.76
C ILE A 164 -19.60 -25.81 28.04
N LYS A 165 -19.79 -25.16 29.19
CA LYS A 165 -19.89 -25.88 30.47
C LYS A 165 -21.18 -26.69 30.37
N GLY A 166 -21.08 -27.96 30.02
CA GLY A 166 -22.18 -28.90 30.17
C GLY A 166 -22.60 -28.88 31.64
N SER A 167 -23.85 -28.50 31.89
CA SER A 167 -24.48 -28.70 33.19
C SER A 167 -24.62 -30.21 33.40
N SER A 168 -23.86 -30.78 34.32
CA SER A 168 -24.13 -32.13 34.82
C SER A 168 -25.38 -32.06 35.69
N SER A 169 -26.52 -32.39 35.08
CA SER A 169 -27.74 -32.72 35.82
C SER A 169 -27.54 -34.08 36.46
N SER A 170 -27.23 -34.12 37.75
CA SER A 170 -27.31 -35.36 38.54
C SER A 170 -28.79 -35.61 38.85
N THR A 171 -29.37 -36.64 38.25
CA THR A 171 -30.68 -37.16 38.63
C THR A 171 -30.54 -37.91 39.95
N CYS A 172 -31.31 -37.50 40.96
CA CYS A 172 -31.61 -38.29 42.16
C CYS A 172 -32.58 -39.42 41.83
#